data_AF-A0A1Q3CIL7-F1
#
_entry.id   AF-A0A1Q3CIL7-F1
#
_cell.length_a   1.000
_cell.length_b   1.000
_cell.length_c   1.000
_cell.angle_alpha   90.00
_cell.angle_beta   90.00
_cell.angle_gamma   90.00
#
_symmetry.space_group_name_H-M   'P 1'
#
loop_
_entity.id
_entity.type
_entity.pdbx_description
1 polymer ?
#
loop_
_entity_poly.entity_id
_entity_poly.type
_entity_poly.pdbx_seq_one_letter_code
_entity_poly.pdbx_strand_id
1 'polypeptide(L)'
;MNWNWPTHVWQLRDISRACTNIHIGQRDAIDWRRVGGSFSFKLAWESIRSSVVVVPSGKIVWFSSAIPRHPFCLWLTFQKAHLTLDKLHSFGIVQSSLCPSGCGQQESLDHLFFECAFTKNVWSKALKLNNCTFADASNWENTATWALEQTLGNHFHR
;
A
#
# COMPACT_ATOMS: atom_id res chain seq x y z
N MET A 1 11.18 -19.18 42.29
CA MET A 1 12.50 -19.14 41.62
C MET A 1 13.43 -18.35 42.51
N ASN A 2 14.50 -18.95 43.04
CA ASN A 2 15.49 -18.23 43.85
C ASN A 2 16.56 -17.66 42.92
N TRP A 3 16.42 -16.39 42.58
CA TRP A 3 17.43 -15.66 41.81
C TRP A 3 18.62 -15.30 42.73
N ASN A 4 19.83 -15.70 42.34
CA ASN A 4 21.04 -15.45 43.12
C ASN A 4 21.61 -14.07 42.75
N TRP A 5 21.36 -13.07 43.60
CA TRP A 5 21.88 -11.71 43.42
C TRP A 5 23.40 -11.64 43.66
N PRO A 6 24.15 -10.83 42.88
CA PRO A 6 25.58 -10.62 43.11
C PRO A 6 25.84 -9.94 44.47
N THR A 7 26.76 -10.51 45.25
CA THR A 7 27.05 -10.09 46.64
C THR A 7 27.77 -8.75 46.77
N HIS A 8 28.35 -8.23 45.69
CA HIS A 8 29.17 -7.02 45.69
C HIS A 8 28.38 -5.71 45.48
N VAL A 9 27.06 -5.78 45.29
CA VAL A 9 26.21 -4.61 45.05
C VAL A 9 25.20 -4.47 46.20
N TRP A 10 25.58 -3.78 47.26
CA TRP A 10 24.77 -3.64 48.48
C TRP A 10 23.40 -2.99 48.21
N GLN A 11 23.31 -2.09 47.23
CA GLN A 11 22.06 -1.44 46.80
C GLN A 11 21.03 -2.47 46.32
N LEU A 12 21.46 -3.54 45.64
CA LEU A 12 20.56 -4.61 45.19
C LEU A 12 20.06 -5.46 46.37
N ARG A 13 20.83 -5.56 47.45
CA ARG A 13 20.42 -6.26 48.67
C ARG A 13 19.30 -5.52 49.40
N ASP A 14 19.39 -4.19 49.47
CA ASP A 14 18.34 -3.37 50.07
C ASP A 14 17.05 -3.39 49.25
N ILE A 15 17.16 -3.34 47.92
CA ILE A 15 16.02 -3.52 47.01
C ILE A 15 15.42 -4.92 47.17
N SER A 16 16.23 -5.97 47.16
CA SER A 16 15.76 -7.36 47.32
C SER A 16 15.04 -7.56 48.66
N ARG A 17 15.59 -7.03 49.75
CA ARG A 17 14.98 -7.08 51.08
C ARG A 17 13.67 -6.30 51.13
N ALA A 18 13.62 -5.11 50.52
CA ALA A 18 12.40 -4.32 50.40
C ALA A 18 11.32 -5.06 49.57
N CYS A 19 11.73 -5.78 48.53
CA CYS A 19 10.83 -6.56 47.69
C CYS A 19 10.40 -7.91 48.29
N THR A 20 11.06 -8.42 49.34
CA THR A 20 10.81 -9.78 49.88
C THR A 20 9.38 -9.93 50.46
N ASN A 21 8.79 -8.83 50.95
CA ASN A 21 7.44 -8.81 51.49
C ASN A 21 6.36 -8.43 50.46
N ILE A 22 6.75 -8.09 49.23
CA ILE A 22 5.78 -7.78 48.16
C ILE A 22 5.13 -9.09 47.73
N HIS A 23 3.89 -9.29 48.18
CA HIS A 23 3.08 -10.41 47.74
C HIS A 23 2.66 -10.16 46.30
N ILE A 24 3.34 -10.79 45.34
CA ILE A 24 2.93 -10.82 43.93
C ILE A 24 1.70 -11.75 43.85
N GLY A 25 0.55 -11.23 44.28
CA GLY A 25 -0.70 -11.99 44.42
C GLY A 25 -1.53 -12.07 43.14
N GLN A 26 -1.11 -11.39 42.07
CA GLN A 26 -1.76 -11.40 40.77
C GLN A 26 -0.70 -11.63 39.70
N ARG A 27 -0.99 -12.49 38.72
CA ARG A 27 -0.20 -12.51 37.49
C ARG A 27 -0.57 -11.26 36.71
N ASP A 28 0.42 -10.51 36.28
CA ASP A 28 0.20 -9.42 35.33
C ASP A 28 -0.43 -10.00 34.05
N ALA A 29 -1.53 -9.39 33.61
CA ALA A 29 -2.18 -9.71 32.35
C ALA A 29 -2.03 -8.51 31.40
N ILE A 30 -1.62 -8.81 30.16
CA ILE A 30 -1.58 -7.80 29.10
C ILE A 30 -2.91 -7.85 28.38
N ASP A 31 -3.73 -6.84 28.58
CA ASP A 31 -5.03 -6.71 27.94
C ASP A 31 -5.01 -5.67 26.81
N TRP A 32 -5.74 -5.94 25.72
CA TRP A 32 -5.84 -5.02 24.59
C TRP A 32 -7.01 -4.04 24.76
N ARG A 33 -6.70 -2.74 24.89
CA ARG A 33 -7.63 -1.59 25.02
C ARG A 33 -8.55 -1.56 26.24
N ARG A 34 -8.95 -2.69 26.80
CA ARG A 34 -9.83 -2.83 27.98
C ARG A 34 -9.43 -4.06 28.78
N VAL A 35 -9.68 -4.05 30.08
CA VAL A 35 -9.38 -5.18 30.98
C VAL A 35 -10.07 -6.46 30.49
N GLY A 36 -9.32 -7.56 30.41
CA GLY A 36 -9.74 -8.85 29.83
C GLY A 36 -9.86 -8.88 28.30
N GLY A 37 -9.47 -7.81 27.61
CA GLY A 37 -9.55 -7.71 26.15
C GLY A 37 -8.50 -8.57 25.47
N SER A 38 -8.92 -9.48 24.58
CA SER A 38 -7.98 -10.31 23.81
C SER A 38 -7.31 -9.53 22.69
N PHE A 39 -6.01 -9.76 22.53
CA PHE A 39 -5.27 -9.25 21.38
C PHE A 39 -5.56 -10.09 20.13
N SER A 40 -5.73 -9.42 19.00
CA SER A 40 -5.58 -10.05 17.69
C SER A 40 -4.99 -9.05 16.70
N PHE A 41 -4.31 -9.54 15.68
CA PHE A 41 -3.77 -8.70 14.61
C PHE A 41 -4.86 -7.86 13.94
N LYS A 42 -6.05 -8.44 13.75
CA LYS A 42 -7.23 -7.75 13.21
C LYS A 42 -7.64 -6.56 14.09
N LEU A 43 -7.81 -6.78 15.39
CA LEU A 43 -8.18 -5.72 16.34
C LEU A 43 -7.09 -4.65 16.44
N ALA A 44 -5.82 -5.03 16.38
CA ALA A 44 -4.72 -4.08 16.37
C ALA A 44 -4.79 -3.17 15.13
N TRP A 45 -4.92 -3.79 13.95
CA TRP A 45 -5.02 -3.10 12.66
C TRP A 45 -6.22 -2.15 12.59
N GLU A 46 -7.41 -2.62 12.98
CA GLU A 46 -8.63 -1.81 13.00
C GLU A 46 -8.52 -0.58 13.88
N SER A 47 -7.65 -0.63 14.87
CA SER A 47 -7.54 0.40 15.88
C SER A 47 -6.48 1.45 15.58
N ILE A 48 -5.52 1.12 14.71
CA ILE A 48 -4.47 2.01 14.22
C ILE A 48 -4.88 2.62 12.89
N ARG A 49 -5.62 1.88 12.05
CA ARG A 49 -6.05 2.39 10.75
C ARG A 49 -7.01 3.58 10.96
N SER A 50 -6.71 4.69 10.28
CA SER A 50 -7.71 5.73 10.07
C SER A 50 -8.90 5.14 9.31
N SER A 51 -10.13 5.57 9.64
CA SER A 51 -11.31 5.21 8.84
C SER A 51 -11.21 5.90 7.48
N VAL A 52 -10.48 5.28 6.55
CA VAL A 52 -10.37 5.75 5.18
C VAL A 52 -11.62 5.29 4.43
N VAL A 53 -12.22 6.20 3.68
CA VAL A 53 -13.34 5.90 2.76
C VAL A 53 -12.92 4.71 1.89
N VAL A 54 -13.78 3.71 1.79
CA VAL A 54 -13.57 2.57 0.87
C VAL A 54 -13.50 3.16 -0.54
N VAL A 55 -12.30 3.26 -1.10
CA VAL A 55 -12.12 3.80 -2.45
C VAL A 55 -12.67 2.77 -3.43
N PRO A 56 -13.61 3.15 -4.31
CA PRO A 56 -14.20 2.24 -5.31
C PRO A 56 -13.17 1.48 -6.16
N SER A 57 -11.96 2.04 -6.31
CA SER A 57 -10.83 1.43 -7.02
C SER A 57 -10.37 0.09 -6.46
N GLY A 58 -10.65 -0.23 -5.18
CA GLY A 58 -10.21 -1.48 -4.56
C GLY A 58 -10.69 -2.73 -5.29
N LYS A 59 -11.93 -2.73 -5.83
CA LYS A 59 -12.47 -3.86 -6.60
C LYS A 59 -11.79 -4.02 -7.96
N ILE A 60 -11.43 -2.92 -8.60
CA ILE A 60 -10.73 -2.92 -9.89
C ILE A 60 -9.29 -3.41 -9.71
N VAL A 61 -8.65 -2.92 -8.66
CA VAL A 61 -7.26 -3.26 -8.35
C VAL A 61 -7.14 -4.73 -7.96
N TRP A 62 -7.97 -5.22 -7.03
CA TRP A 62 -7.77 -6.52 -6.38
C TRP A 62 -8.69 -7.62 -6.93
N PHE A 63 -8.73 -7.84 -8.25
CA PHE A 63 -9.51 -8.93 -8.83
C PHE A 63 -8.85 -10.31 -8.58
N SER A 64 -9.66 -11.36 -8.39
CA SER A 64 -9.22 -12.66 -7.88
C SER A 64 -8.26 -13.44 -8.79
N SER A 65 -8.35 -13.22 -10.10
CA SER A 65 -7.52 -13.93 -11.10
C SER A 65 -6.28 -13.13 -11.54
N ALA A 66 -5.90 -12.09 -10.80
CA ALA A 66 -4.81 -11.20 -11.18
C ALA A 66 -3.44 -11.83 -10.89
N ILE A 67 -2.50 -11.74 -11.84
CA ILE A 67 -1.08 -12.00 -11.53
C ILE A 67 -0.63 -10.89 -10.58
N PRO A 68 -0.09 -11.18 -9.37
CA PRO A 68 0.13 -10.21 -8.29
C PRO A 68 0.90 -8.93 -8.65
N ARG A 69 1.73 -8.98 -9.69
CA ARG A 69 2.45 -7.80 -10.20
C ARG A 69 1.53 -6.74 -10.83
N HIS A 70 0.52 -7.15 -11.58
CA HIS A 70 -0.41 -6.23 -12.24
C HIS A 70 -1.27 -5.41 -11.28
N PRO A 71 -1.96 -5.99 -10.26
CA PRO A 71 -2.77 -5.23 -9.33
C PRO A 71 -1.89 -4.32 -8.47
N PHE A 72 -0.65 -4.70 -8.15
CA PHE A 72 0.29 -3.81 -7.47
C PHE A 72 0.65 -2.59 -8.32
N CYS A 73 1.01 -2.79 -9.60
CA CYS A 73 1.27 -1.66 -10.51
C CYS A 73 0.05 -0.77 -10.67
N LEU A 74 -1.14 -1.38 -10.82
CA LEU A 74 -2.40 -0.66 -10.99
C LEU A 74 -2.75 0.16 -9.72
N TRP A 75 -2.55 -0.42 -8.54
CA TRP A 75 -2.71 0.27 -7.26
C TRP A 75 -1.81 1.49 -7.17
N LEU A 76 -0.52 1.36 -7.55
CA LEU A 76 0.41 2.50 -7.61
C LEU A 76 -0.07 3.57 -8.58
N THR A 77 -0.68 3.19 -9.71
CA THR A 77 -1.25 4.14 -10.68
C THR A 77 -2.42 4.91 -10.07
N PHE A 78 -3.35 4.22 -9.38
CA PHE A 78 -4.45 4.86 -8.64
C PHE A 78 -3.95 5.83 -7.56
N GLN A 79 -2.86 5.52 -6.89
CA GLN A 79 -2.25 6.39 -5.87
C GLN A 79 -1.36 7.49 -6.47
N LYS A 80 -1.19 7.56 -7.80
CA LYS A 80 -0.19 8.40 -8.48
C LYS A 80 1.19 8.25 -7.82
N ALA A 81 1.55 7.05 -7.38
CA ALA A 81 2.72 6.75 -6.56
C ALA A 81 3.89 6.12 -7.33
N HIS A 82 3.80 6.02 -8.66
CA HIS A 82 4.93 5.61 -9.50
C HIS A 82 6.08 6.60 -9.41
N LEU A 83 7.31 6.10 -9.31
CA LEU A 83 8.55 6.88 -9.34
C LEU A 83 8.97 7.17 -10.78
N THR A 84 8.15 7.92 -11.49
CA THR A 84 8.44 8.40 -12.85
C THR A 84 9.59 9.40 -12.85
N LEU A 85 10.30 9.53 -13.98
CA LEU A 85 11.49 10.36 -14.07
C LEU A 85 11.20 11.85 -13.83
N ASP A 86 10.00 12.36 -14.12
CA ASP A 86 9.57 13.71 -13.70
C ASP A 86 9.66 13.91 -12.18
N LYS A 87 9.23 12.94 -11.38
CA LYS A 87 9.31 12.98 -9.91
C LYS A 87 10.73 12.77 -9.43
N LEU A 88 11.47 11.84 -10.02
CA LEU A 88 12.87 11.63 -9.65
C LEU A 88 13.71 12.87 -9.98
N HIS A 89 13.40 13.56 -11.08
CA HIS A 89 14.04 14.80 -11.46
C HIS A 89 13.69 15.93 -10.49
N SER A 90 12.42 16.07 -10.08
CA SER A 90 12.01 17.06 -9.08
C SER A 90 12.63 16.82 -7.69
N PHE A 91 12.95 15.56 -7.38
CA PHE A 91 13.72 15.19 -6.18
C PHE A 91 15.24 15.39 -6.33
N GLY A 92 15.74 15.77 -7.52
CA GLY A 92 17.16 15.95 -7.79
C GLY A 92 17.95 14.64 -7.87
N ILE A 93 17.28 13.49 -8.04
CA ILE A 93 17.92 12.16 -8.13
C ILE A 93 18.47 11.91 -9.54
N VAL A 94 17.77 12.41 -10.57
CA VAL A 94 18.18 12.28 -11.97
C VAL A 94 18.33 13.65 -12.63
N GLN A 95 19.22 13.73 -13.62
CA GLN A 95 19.53 14.98 -14.34
C GLN A 95 18.57 15.28 -15.50
N SER A 96 17.78 14.29 -15.93
CA SER A 96 16.87 14.41 -17.06
C SER A 96 15.61 13.60 -16.79
N SER A 97 14.47 14.16 -17.17
CA SER A 97 13.17 13.50 -17.13
C SER A 97 12.73 12.99 -18.50
N LEU A 98 13.63 12.87 -19.50
CA LEU A 98 13.26 12.40 -20.83
C LEU A 98 12.77 10.95 -20.83
N CYS A 99 11.75 10.67 -21.65
CA CYS A 99 11.15 9.36 -21.77
C CYS A 99 12.17 8.29 -22.23
N PRO A 100 12.28 7.15 -21.53
CA PRO A 100 13.21 6.06 -21.86
C PRO A 100 13.00 5.43 -23.23
N SER A 101 11.81 5.59 -23.82
CA SER A 101 11.52 5.13 -25.18
C SER A 101 12.23 5.93 -26.28
N GLY A 102 12.86 7.06 -25.92
CA GLY A 102 13.55 7.93 -26.88
C GLY A 102 12.62 8.80 -27.72
N CYS A 103 11.37 9.00 -27.32
CA CYS A 103 10.41 9.84 -28.04
C CYS A 103 10.66 11.35 -27.92
N GLY A 104 11.63 11.78 -27.12
CA GLY A 104 12.01 13.19 -26.93
C GLY A 104 11.10 14.02 -26.02
N GLN A 105 10.07 13.41 -25.41
CA GLN A 105 9.18 14.07 -24.44
C GLN A 105 9.58 13.75 -23.00
N GLN A 106 9.08 14.53 -22.03
CA GLN A 106 9.27 14.23 -20.61
C GLN A 106 8.41 13.03 -20.17
N GLU A 107 8.97 12.18 -19.31
CA GLU A 107 8.29 11.06 -18.70
C GLU A 107 7.41 11.53 -17.54
N SER A 108 6.11 11.45 -17.74
CA SER A 108 5.10 11.44 -16.69
C SER A 108 4.33 10.13 -16.73
N LEU A 109 3.48 9.88 -15.74
CA LEU A 109 2.57 8.73 -15.75
C LEU A 109 1.67 8.76 -16.99
N ASP A 110 1.04 9.90 -17.28
CA ASP A 110 0.17 10.05 -18.44
C ASP A 110 0.94 9.89 -19.74
N HIS A 111 2.16 10.43 -19.81
CA HIS A 111 3.01 10.23 -20.98
C HIS A 111 3.35 8.76 -21.20
N LEU A 112 3.82 8.08 -20.15
CA LEU A 112 4.24 6.69 -20.22
C LEU A 112 3.08 5.78 -20.67
N PHE A 113 1.88 5.97 -20.13
CA PHE A 113 0.76 5.07 -20.41
C PHE A 113 -0.09 5.49 -21.62
N PHE A 114 -0.26 6.79 -21.91
CA PHE A 114 -1.27 7.25 -22.87
C PHE A 114 -0.73 8.10 -24.00
N GLU A 115 0.34 8.88 -23.81
CA GLU A 115 0.79 9.83 -24.84
C GLU A 115 1.97 9.30 -25.67
N CYS A 116 2.85 8.50 -25.07
CA CYS A 116 4.06 7.99 -25.68
C CYS A 116 3.73 7.15 -26.93
N ALA A 117 4.40 7.45 -28.05
CA ALA A 117 4.17 6.75 -29.31
C ALA A 117 4.38 5.23 -29.20
N PHE A 118 5.36 4.81 -28.38
CA PHE A 118 5.62 3.39 -28.12
C PHE A 118 4.43 2.71 -27.45
N THR A 119 3.94 3.27 -26.34
CA THR A 119 2.83 2.65 -25.58
C THR A 119 1.49 2.80 -26.27
N LYS A 120 1.24 3.89 -27.01
CA LYS A 120 0.08 4.01 -27.91
C LYS A 120 0.00 2.85 -28.90
N ASN A 121 1.13 2.45 -29.48
CA ASN A 121 1.17 1.31 -30.41
C ASN A 121 0.85 -0.01 -29.68
N VAL A 122 1.38 -0.21 -28.47
CA VAL A 122 1.07 -1.37 -27.62
C VAL A 122 -0.43 -1.42 -27.30
N TRP A 123 -1.01 -0.31 -26.84
CA TRP A 123 -2.44 -0.21 -26.55
C TRP A 123 -3.30 -0.47 -27.78
N SER A 124 -2.96 0.11 -28.93
CA SER A 124 -3.71 -0.12 -30.18
C SER A 124 -3.77 -1.61 -30.52
N LYS A 125 -2.66 -2.33 -30.37
CA LYS A 125 -2.62 -3.79 -30.60
C LYS A 125 -3.41 -4.56 -29.55
N ALA A 126 -3.21 -4.25 -28.27
CA ALA A 126 -3.90 -4.92 -27.17
C ALA A 126 -5.43 -4.75 -27.26
N LEU A 127 -5.90 -3.54 -27.52
CA LEU A 127 -7.33 -3.23 -27.66
C LEU A 127 -7.96 -3.95 -28.84
N LYS A 128 -7.27 -3.97 -30.01
CA LYS A 128 -7.71 -4.73 -31.18
C LYS A 128 -7.84 -6.22 -30.89
N LEU A 129 -6.87 -6.80 -30.17
CA LEU A 129 -6.90 -8.23 -29.83
C LEU A 129 -8.04 -8.59 -28.87
N ASN A 130 -8.47 -7.65 -28.02
CA ASN A 130 -9.51 -7.90 -27.02
C ASN A 130 -10.91 -7.38 -27.45
N ASN A 131 -11.08 -6.92 -28.69
CA ASN A 131 -12.30 -6.29 -29.18
C ASN A 131 -12.80 -5.13 -28.29
N CYS A 132 -11.87 -4.43 -27.63
CA CYS A 132 -12.19 -3.30 -26.76
C CYS A 132 -12.17 -2.01 -27.55
N THR A 133 -13.32 -1.34 -27.65
CA THR A 133 -13.44 0.02 -28.16
C THR A 133 -13.16 1.01 -27.04
N PHE A 134 -11.97 0.96 -26.47
CA PHE A 134 -11.58 1.95 -25.46
C PHE A 134 -11.40 3.29 -26.15
N ALA A 135 -12.45 4.11 -26.06
CA ALA A 135 -12.54 5.41 -26.69
C ALA A 135 -11.72 6.41 -25.86
N ASP A 136 -10.51 6.66 -26.32
CA ASP A 136 -9.86 7.96 -26.18
C ASP A 136 -9.54 8.40 -24.74
N ALA A 137 -9.05 7.49 -23.89
CA ALA A 137 -8.45 7.96 -22.65
C ALA A 137 -7.07 8.58 -22.92
N SER A 138 -7.09 9.89 -23.03
CA SER A 138 -5.94 10.75 -23.18
C SER A 138 -5.08 10.84 -21.90
N ASN A 139 -5.64 10.46 -20.75
CA ASN A 139 -4.96 10.47 -19.46
C ASN A 139 -5.50 9.41 -18.49
N TRP A 140 -4.78 9.23 -17.39
CA TRP A 140 -5.12 8.28 -16.34
C TRP A 140 -6.46 8.57 -15.65
N GLU A 141 -6.81 9.83 -15.43
CA GLU A 141 -8.01 10.20 -14.68
C GLU A 141 -9.29 9.83 -15.43
N ASN A 142 -9.32 10.09 -16.74
CA ASN A 142 -10.40 9.67 -17.62
C ASN A 142 -10.47 8.13 -17.70
N THR A 143 -9.32 7.46 -17.77
CA THR A 143 -9.24 5.99 -17.77
C THR A 143 -9.81 5.39 -16.48
N ALA A 144 -9.41 5.94 -15.34
CA ALA A 144 -9.83 5.49 -14.03
C ALA A 144 -11.34 5.69 -13.83
N THR A 145 -11.86 6.85 -14.23
CA THR A 145 -13.30 7.15 -14.18
C THR A 145 -14.11 6.19 -15.04
N TRP A 146 -13.71 5.99 -16.30
CA TRP A 146 -14.35 5.02 -17.18
C TRP A 146 -14.34 3.60 -16.59
N ALA A 147 -13.20 3.14 -16.07
CA ALA A 147 -13.08 1.80 -15.49
C ALA A 147 -13.98 1.64 -14.25
N LEU A 148 -14.09 2.69 -13.43
CA LEU A 148 -14.99 2.72 -12.27
C LEU A 148 -16.46 2.63 -12.68
N GLU A 149 -16.89 3.36 -13.71
CA GLU A 149 -18.25 3.30 -14.23
C GLU A 149 -18.59 1.90 -14.78
N GLN A 150 -17.68 1.29 -15.53
CA GLN A 150 -17.88 -0.03 -16.12
C GLN A 150 -17.91 -1.17 -15.10
N THR A 151 -17.22 -1.03 -13.96
CA THR A 151 -17.24 -2.04 -12.88
C THR A 151 -18.41 -1.89 -11.91
N LEU A 152 -19.07 -0.72 -11.89
CA LEU A 152 -20.31 -0.48 -11.14
C LEU A 152 -21.56 -0.87 -11.95
N GLY A 153 -21.51 -0.84 -13.28
CA GLY A 153 -22.53 -1.43 -14.13
C GLY A 153 -22.44 -2.96 -14.13
N ASN A 154 -23.58 -3.65 -14.04
CA ASN A 154 -23.70 -5.13 -14.06
C ASN A 154 -23.27 -5.80 -15.40
N HIS A 155 -22.37 -5.19 -16.18
CA HIS A 155 -22.04 -5.60 -17.55
C HIS A 155 -20.91 -6.63 -17.65
N PHE A 156 -20.21 -6.97 -16.55
CA PHE A 156 -19.17 -8.01 -16.53
C PHE A 156 -19.69 -9.39 -16.09
N HIS A 157 -20.81 -9.82 -16.66
CA HIS A 157 -21.16 -11.23 -16.73
C HIS A 157 -20.96 -11.72 -18.16
N ARG A 158 -19.82 -12.34 -18.42
CA ARG A 158 -19.67 -13.27 -19.54
C ARG A 158 -18.61 -14.33 -19.25
#